data_AF-A0A915LQM5-F1
#
_entry.id   AF-A0A915LQM5-F1
#
_cell.length_a   1.000
_cell.length_b   1.000
_cell.length_c   1.000
_cell.angle_alpha   90.00
_cell.angle_beta   90.00
_cell.angle_gamma   90.00
#
_symmetry.space_group_name_H-M   'P 1'
#
loop_
_entity.id
_entity.type
_entity.pdbx_description
1 polymer ?
#
loop_
_entity_poly.entity_id
_entity_poly.type
_entity_poly.pdbx_seq_one_letter_code
_entity_poly.pdbx_strand_id
1 'polypeptide(L)'
;MHLSLAKVVAIKEPPLYDRRQGFVPRTQDDFGDGGAFPEIHIAQFPIGMGADKPGTGAKNTVALQFDSEGKLRFDELTRIGHGKDKIVHSRLSDMKSKHIDDEDESFKKPTDEEIHETAEETRVSLEKITAVKIAASLPVQHAKKTAPAQYIRYTPSQQAGGFHTSGAQQRNIRLVEEQKDPMEPPRFQLVF
;
A
#
# COMPACT_ATOMS: atom_id res chain seq x y z
N MET A 1 -30.14 36.10 42.55
CA MET A 1 -30.80 35.02 41.77
C MET A 1 -30.35 35.15 40.32
N HIS A 2 -29.23 34.53 39.93
CA HIS A 2 -28.81 34.47 38.53
C HIS A 2 -29.35 33.15 37.95
N LEU A 3 -30.38 33.27 37.11
CA LEU A 3 -30.91 32.15 36.33
C LEU A 3 -29.94 31.85 35.19
N SER A 4 -29.29 30.69 35.24
CA SER A 4 -28.53 30.15 34.12
C SER A 4 -29.50 29.73 33.01
N LEU A 5 -29.44 30.41 31.87
CA LEU A 5 -30.08 29.93 30.65
C LEU A 5 -29.31 28.71 30.14
N ALA A 6 -29.92 27.52 30.29
CA ALA A 6 -29.46 26.33 29.58
C ALA A 6 -29.74 26.51 28.08
N LYS A 7 -28.69 26.46 27.27
CA LYS A 7 -28.77 26.53 25.81
C LYS A 7 -29.32 25.20 25.29
N VAL A 8 -30.62 25.14 24.99
CA VAL A 8 -31.25 23.97 24.36
C VAL A 8 -30.77 23.89 22.92
N VAL A 9 -29.99 22.87 22.59
CA VAL A 9 -29.63 22.54 21.20
C VAL A 9 -30.84 21.82 20.60
N ALA A 10 -31.58 22.51 19.73
CA ALA A 10 -32.65 21.90 18.96
C ALA A 10 -32.01 20.96 17.92
N ILE A 11 -32.09 19.65 18.13
CA ILE A 11 -31.67 18.66 17.14
C ILE A 11 -32.70 18.69 16.03
N LYS A 12 -32.30 19.16 14.85
CA LYS A 12 -33.16 19.18 13.67
C LYS A 12 -33.15 17.81 13.04
N GLU A 13 -34.10 16.97 13.42
CA GLU A 13 -34.23 15.65 12.81
C GLU A 13 -34.79 15.77 11.39
N PRO A 14 -34.13 15.15 10.39
CA PRO A 14 -34.62 15.21 9.02
C PRO A 14 -35.94 14.40 8.88
N PRO A 15 -36.85 14.80 7.96
CA PRO A 15 -38.11 14.07 7.75
C PRO A 15 -37.87 12.59 7.46
N LEU A 16 -38.76 11.68 7.87
CA LEU A 16 -38.61 10.25 7.56
C LEU A 16 -38.57 9.99 6.04
N TYR A 17 -38.04 8.82 5.66
CA TYR A 17 -38.11 8.33 4.27
C TYR A 17 -39.56 8.39 3.75
N ASP A 18 -39.72 8.66 2.45
CA ASP A 18 -41.00 8.97 1.76
C ASP A 18 -41.69 10.29 2.15
N ARG A 19 -41.22 11.03 3.16
CA ARG A 19 -41.76 12.34 3.56
C ARG A 19 -40.81 13.52 3.28
N ARG A 20 -39.81 13.31 2.43
CA ARG A 20 -38.76 14.28 2.09
C ARG A 20 -39.05 15.09 0.82
N GLN A 21 -40.26 14.99 0.28
CA GLN A 21 -40.66 15.78 -0.89
C GLN A 21 -40.62 17.28 -0.58
N GLY A 22 -39.80 18.04 -1.31
CA GLY A 22 -39.58 19.47 -1.08
C GLY A 22 -38.62 19.81 0.07
N PHE A 23 -38.09 18.81 0.78
CA PHE A 23 -37.01 19.02 1.74
C PHE A 23 -35.69 19.21 0.98
N VAL A 24 -34.94 20.26 1.31
CA VAL A 24 -33.64 20.55 0.70
C VAL A 24 -32.64 20.82 1.82
N PRO A 25 -31.75 19.86 2.15
CA PRO A 25 -30.74 20.08 3.16
C PRO A 25 -29.67 21.05 2.63
N ARG A 26 -29.38 22.10 3.40
CA ARG A 26 -28.39 23.14 3.06
C ARG A 26 -27.30 23.25 4.10
N THR A 27 -27.60 22.99 5.38
CA THR A 27 -26.63 23.04 6.48
C THR A 27 -26.27 21.64 6.96
N GLN A 28 -25.17 21.51 7.72
CA GLN A 28 -24.80 20.22 8.33
C GLN A 28 -25.87 19.68 9.26
N ASP A 29 -26.54 20.57 10.00
CA ASP A 29 -27.60 20.20 10.95
C ASP A 29 -28.84 19.62 10.26
N ASP A 30 -29.06 19.91 8.97
CA ASP A 30 -30.19 19.37 8.20
C ASP A 30 -30.06 17.85 7.96
N PHE A 31 -28.88 17.27 8.18
CA PHE A 31 -28.64 15.84 8.03
C PHE A 31 -28.79 15.06 9.35
N GLY A 32 -29.00 15.72 10.49
CA GLY A 32 -29.07 15.06 11.81
C GLY A 32 -27.75 14.37 12.16
N ASP A 33 -27.76 13.02 12.22
CA ASP A 33 -26.57 12.18 12.47
C ASP A 33 -25.73 11.93 11.21
N GLY A 34 -26.06 12.61 10.10
CA GLY A 34 -25.38 12.50 8.81
C GLY A 34 -26.16 11.66 7.79
N GLY A 35 -25.46 11.30 6.71
CA GLY A 35 -26.06 10.61 5.56
C GLY A 35 -26.65 11.60 4.53
N ALA A 36 -26.40 11.32 3.26
CA ALA A 36 -26.98 12.07 2.14
C ALA A 36 -28.25 11.35 1.65
N PHE A 37 -29.25 12.11 1.19
CA PHE A 37 -30.53 11.58 0.73
C PHE A 37 -30.49 11.39 -0.79
N PRO A 38 -30.38 10.14 -1.31
CA PRO A 38 -30.25 9.89 -2.75
C PRO A 38 -31.48 10.33 -3.56
N GLU A 39 -32.65 10.40 -2.93
CA GLU A 39 -33.91 10.86 -3.52
C GLU A 39 -33.96 12.39 -3.76
N ILE A 40 -33.03 13.15 -3.16
CA ILE A 40 -32.92 14.59 -3.38
C ILE A 40 -31.79 14.82 -4.39
N HIS A 41 -32.15 15.18 -5.62
CA HIS A 41 -31.22 15.36 -6.74
C HIS A 41 -30.44 16.69 -6.65
N ILE A 42 -29.78 16.91 -5.53
CA ILE A 42 -28.92 18.06 -5.24
C ILE A 42 -27.63 17.50 -4.64
N ALA A 43 -26.49 18.11 -4.96
CA ALA A 43 -25.22 17.76 -4.35
C ALA A 43 -25.28 18.03 -2.84
N GLN A 44 -25.15 16.96 -2.07
CA GLN A 44 -25.23 16.98 -0.61
C GLN A 44 -23.87 16.55 -0.06
N PHE A 45 -23.37 17.30 0.93
CA PHE A 45 -22.07 17.04 1.53
C PHE A 45 -22.18 16.94 3.06
N PRO A 46 -22.81 15.87 3.61
CA PRO A 46 -22.77 15.60 5.04
C PRO A 46 -21.31 15.58 5.53
N ILE A 47 -21.04 16.16 6.71
CA ILE A 47 -19.69 16.36 7.27
C ILE A 47 -18.67 17.02 6.32
N GLY A 48 -19.13 17.63 5.21
CA GLY A 48 -18.30 18.20 4.15
C GLY A 48 -17.47 17.17 3.40
N MET A 49 -17.88 15.90 3.39
CA MET A 49 -17.26 14.83 2.61
C MET A 49 -17.61 15.00 1.12
N GLY A 50 -16.64 14.83 0.22
CA GLY A 50 -16.84 14.95 -1.22
C GLY A 50 -16.99 16.39 -1.74
N ALA A 51 -16.92 17.40 -0.87
CA ALA A 51 -16.92 18.80 -1.28
C ALA A 51 -15.50 19.27 -1.59
N ASP A 52 -15.33 19.96 -2.72
CA ASP A 52 -14.08 20.61 -3.08
C ASP A 52 -13.86 21.87 -2.23
N LYS A 53 -13.38 21.71 -0.98
CA LYS A 53 -13.08 22.85 -0.12
C LYS A 53 -11.80 23.56 -0.62
N PRO A 54 -11.75 24.91 -0.63
CA PRO A 54 -10.54 25.64 -0.97
C PRO A 54 -9.43 25.29 0.04
N GLY A 55 -8.32 24.74 -0.45
CA GLY A 55 -7.24 24.21 0.38
C GLY A 55 -7.27 22.68 0.59
N THR A 56 -8.11 21.93 -0.10
CA THR A 56 -8.09 20.45 -0.12
C THR A 56 -7.34 19.90 -1.33
N GLY A 57 -6.63 20.75 -2.07
CA GLY A 57 -5.63 20.34 -3.06
C GLY A 57 -4.47 19.59 -2.38
N ALA A 58 -3.67 18.89 -3.18
CA ALA A 58 -2.56 18.04 -2.77
C ALA A 58 -1.64 18.71 -1.72
N LYS A 59 -1.98 18.51 -0.44
CA LYS A 59 -1.19 18.90 0.71
C LYS A 59 -0.29 17.72 1.05
N ASN A 60 0.94 18.00 1.45
CA ASN A 60 1.91 17.02 1.94
C ASN A 60 1.52 16.52 3.35
N THR A 61 0.30 16.00 3.50
CA THR A 61 -0.26 15.53 4.77
C THR A 61 -0.76 14.12 4.60
N VAL A 62 -0.29 13.21 5.45
CA VAL A 62 -0.78 11.83 5.50
C VAL A 62 -2.24 11.86 5.98
N ALA A 63 -3.10 11.07 5.34
CA ALA A 63 -4.50 10.96 5.72
C ALA A 63 -4.63 10.39 7.13
N LEU A 64 -5.52 10.95 7.95
CA LEU A 64 -5.83 10.42 9.28
C LEU A 64 -6.54 9.07 9.12
N GLN A 65 -5.94 7.99 9.61
CA GLN A 65 -6.58 6.68 9.64
C GLN A 65 -6.97 6.29 11.05
N PHE A 66 -8.00 5.46 11.13
CA PHE A 66 -8.49 4.88 12.37
C PHE A 66 -8.28 3.36 12.35
N ASP A 67 -8.14 2.76 13.53
CA ASP A 67 -8.20 1.32 13.66
C ASP A 67 -9.64 0.79 13.73
N SER A 68 -9.77 -0.54 13.81
CA SER A 68 -11.07 -1.21 13.93
C SER A 68 -11.81 -0.85 15.22
N GLU A 69 -11.13 -0.30 16.22
CA GLU A 69 -11.72 0.16 17.48
C GLU A 69 -12.11 1.65 17.43
N GLY A 70 -11.86 2.33 16.29
CA GLY A 70 -12.12 3.76 16.13
C GLY A 70 -11.07 4.66 16.77
N LYS A 71 -9.90 4.14 17.18
CA LYS A 71 -8.79 4.94 17.70
C LYS A 71 -7.94 5.46 16.54
N LEU A 72 -7.41 6.66 16.71
CA LEU A 72 -6.58 7.30 15.70
C LEU A 72 -5.21 6.61 15.61
N ARG A 73 -4.79 6.25 14.39
CA ARG A 73 -3.51 5.58 14.12
C ARG A 73 -2.39 6.60 13.96
N PHE A 74 -1.68 6.88 15.06
CA PHE A 74 -0.44 7.67 15.02
C PHE A 74 0.77 6.89 14.48
N ASP A 75 0.68 5.56 14.45
CA ASP A 75 1.75 4.64 14.00
C ASP A 75 2.09 4.79 12.52
N GLU A 76 1.24 5.44 11.73
CA GLU A 76 1.53 5.67 10.31
C GLU A 76 2.69 6.62 10.09
N LEU A 77 2.88 7.57 11.00
CA LEU A 77 4.02 8.50 10.94
C LEU A 77 5.34 7.76 11.12
N THR A 78 5.39 6.76 12.00
CA THR A 78 6.60 5.95 12.22
C THR A 78 6.82 4.92 11.12
N ARG A 79 5.76 4.55 10.37
CA ARG A 79 5.84 3.62 9.23
C ARG A 79 6.22 4.30 7.91
N ILE A 80 6.30 5.63 7.84
CA ILE A 80 6.69 6.33 6.60
C ILE A 80 8.06 5.83 6.13
N GLY A 81 8.14 5.37 4.88
CA GLY A 81 9.37 4.82 4.28
C GLY A 81 9.63 3.34 4.59
N HIS A 82 8.76 2.67 5.34
CA HIS A 82 8.84 1.23 5.56
C HIS A 82 7.82 0.47 4.72
N GLY A 83 8.14 -0.79 4.39
CA GLY A 83 7.18 -1.70 3.79
C GLY A 83 6.00 -1.92 4.74
N LYS A 84 4.80 -2.11 4.17
CA LYS A 84 3.57 -2.38 4.94
C LYS A 84 3.68 -3.58 5.88
N ASP A 85 4.52 -4.55 5.53
CA ASP A 85 4.72 -5.82 6.25
C ASP A 85 5.80 -5.72 7.34
N LYS A 86 6.54 -4.60 7.42
CA LYS A 86 7.53 -4.40 8.48
C LYS A 86 6.81 -4.11 9.80
N ILE A 87 7.09 -4.94 10.81
CA ILE A 87 6.57 -4.75 12.17
C ILE A 87 7.31 -3.58 12.82
N VAL A 88 6.56 -2.58 13.27
CA VAL A 88 7.05 -1.40 14.00
C VAL A 88 6.23 -1.28 15.27
N HIS A 89 6.89 -1.27 16.42
CA HIS A 89 6.26 -1.09 17.72
C HIS A 89 6.32 0.38 18.12
N SER A 90 5.16 1.03 18.22
CA SER A 90 5.04 2.46 18.56
C SER A 90 3.99 2.73 19.64
N ARG A 91 3.18 1.73 20.01
CA ARG A 91 2.11 1.89 20.99
C ARG A 91 2.61 1.59 22.40
N LEU A 92 2.00 2.23 23.40
CA LEU A 92 2.23 1.89 24.80
C LEU A 92 1.83 0.42 25.11
N SER A 93 0.85 -0.14 24.40
CA SER A 93 0.48 -1.55 24.52
C SER A 93 1.65 -2.49 24.22
N ASP A 94 2.56 -2.08 23.35
CA ASP A 94 3.70 -2.89 22.91
C ASP A 94 4.83 -2.88 23.95
N MET A 95 4.87 -1.86 24.82
CA MET A 95 5.82 -1.76 25.93
C MET A 95 5.39 -2.58 27.15
N LYS A 96 4.12 -2.94 27.26
CA LYS A 96 3.62 -3.71 28.40
C LYS A 96 4.10 -5.16 28.28
N SER A 97 4.60 -5.72 29.38
CA SER A 97 4.93 -7.14 29.42
C SER A 97 3.66 -7.97 29.21
N LYS A 98 3.78 -9.00 28.37
CA LYS A 98 2.77 -10.04 28.24
C LYS A 98 3.14 -11.16 29.21
N HIS A 99 2.15 -11.70 29.90
CA HIS A 99 2.35 -12.95 30.63
C HIS A 99 2.55 -14.05 29.60
N ILE A 100 3.53 -14.92 29.83
CA ILE A 100 3.82 -16.07 28.98
C ILE A 100 3.52 -17.27 29.85
N ASP A 101 2.55 -18.08 29.44
CA ASP A 101 2.31 -19.37 30.05
C ASP A 101 3.12 -20.43 29.28
N ASP A 102 3.81 -21.31 30.00
CA ASP A 102 4.64 -22.37 29.38
C ASP A 102 3.82 -23.38 28.57
N GLU A 103 2.49 -23.39 28.73
CA GLU A 103 1.55 -24.24 28.00
C GLU A 103 1.09 -23.62 26.66
N ASP A 104 1.43 -22.35 26.39
CA ASP A 104 1.02 -21.64 25.18
C ASP A 104 1.68 -22.22 23.91
N GLU A 105 0.87 -22.74 23.00
CA GLU A 105 1.35 -23.33 21.74
C GLU A 105 2.06 -22.31 20.82
N SER A 106 1.77 -21.01 20.96
CA SER A 106 2.40 -19.96 20.15
C SER A 106 3.87 -19.71 20.48
N PHE A 107 4.34 -20.11 21.66
CA PHE A 107 5.73 -19.94 22.08
C PHE A 107 6.58 -21.19 21.85
N LYS A 108 6.00 -22.25 21.27
CA LYS A 108 6.74 -23.43 20.85
C LYS A 108 7.60 -23.08 19.64
N LYS A 109 8.77 -23.73 19.56
CA LYS A 109 9.60 -23.64 18.37
C LYS A 109 8.79 -24.16 17.16
N PRO A 110 8.98 -23.59 15.97
CA PRO A 110 8.48 -24.19 14.74
C PRO A 110 8.90 -25.65 14.62
N THR A 111 8.18 -26.42 13.81
CA THR A 111 8.46 -27.84 13.63
C THR A 111 9.83 -28.05 12.97
N ASP A 112 10.45 -29.21 13.24
CA ASP A 112 11.77 -29.53 12.66
C ASP A 112 11.73 -29.54 11.12
N GLU A 113 10.59 -29.88 10.52
CA GLU A 113 10.36 -29.84 9.08
C GLU A 113 10.39 -28.40 8.52
N GLU A 114 9.67 -27.46 9.16
CA GLU A 114 9.67 -26.04 8.77
C GLU A 114 11.04 -25.38 8.92
N ILE A 115 11.78 -25.77 9.97
CA ILE A 115 13.16 -25.31 10.19
C ILE A 115 14.06 -25.80 9.05
N HIS A 116 13.95 -27.07 8.68
CA HIS A 116 14.73 -27.63 7.59
C HIS A 116 14.37 -26.98 6.23
N GLU A 117 13.09 -26.75 5.95
CA GLU A 117 12.64 -26.06 4.74
C GLU A 117 13.20 -24.62 4.67
N THR A 118 13.06 -23.86 5.75
CA THR A 118 13.58 -22.48 5.82
C THR A 118 15.10 -22.45 5.70
N ALA A 119 15.79 -23.41 6.31
CA ALA A 119 17.25 -23.53 6.23
C ALA A 119 17.71 -23.82 4.80
N GLU A 120 17.03 -24.73 4.09
CA GLU A 120 17.33 -25.05 2.70
C GLU A 120 17.04 -23.88 1.75
N GLU A 121 15.92 -23.17 1.92
CA GLU A 121 15.61 -21.97 1.13
C GLU A 121 16.67 -20.86 1.34
N THR A 122 17.06 -20.65 2.61
CA THR A 122 18.09 -19.67 2.97
C THR A 122 19.45 -20.06 2.41
N ARG A 123 19.81 -21.36 2.50
CA ARG A 123 21.06 -21.90 1.95
C ARG A 123 21.14 -21.67 0.45
N VAL A 124 20.11 -22.06 -0.30
CA VAL A 124 20.04 -21.86 -1.76
C VAL A 124 20.10 -20.38 -2.14
N SER A 125 19.47 -19.49 -1.37
CA SER A 125 19.48 -18.05 -1.62
C SER A 125 20.87 -17.43 -1.40
N LEU A 126 21.55 -17.84 -0.32
CA LEU A 126 22.92 -17.41 -0.04
C LEU A 126 23.91 -17.95 -1.07
N GLU A 127 23.77 -19.21 -1.49
CA GLU A 127 24.58 -19.82 -2.56
C GLU A 127 24.47 -19.05 -3.87
N LYS A 128 23.28 -18.56 -4.24
CA LYS A 128 23.09 -17.70 -5.42
C LYS A 128 23.88 -16.40 -5.31
N ILE A 129 23.84 -15.74 -4.16
CA ILE A 129 24.55 -14.47 -3.93
C ILE A 129 26.07 -14.68 -3.95
N THR A 130 26.55 -15.75 -3.29
CA THR A 130 27.99 -16.05 -3.25
C THR A 130 28.50 -16.46 -4.63
N ALA A 131 27.74 -17.23 -5.41
CA ALA A 131 28.10 -17.59 -6.78
C ALA A 131 28.29 -16.35 -7.67
N VAL A 132 27.41 -15.35 -7.56
CA VAL A 132 27.55 -14.07 -8.29
C VAL A 132 28.82 -13.31 -7.85
N LYS A 133 29.10 -13.25 -6.55
CA LYS A 133 30.31 -12.60 -6.02
C LYS A 133 31.60 -13.32 -6.45
N ILE A 134 31.63 -14.65 -6.37
CA ILE A 134 32.78 -15.46 -6.82
C ILE A 134 33.00 -15.27 -8.32
N ALA A 135 31.93 -15.30 -9.12
CA ALA A 135 32.01 -15.07 -10.54
C ALA A 135 32.56 -13.67 -10.87
N ALA A 136 32.19 -12.63 -10.13
CA ALA A 136 32.73 -11.28 -10.34
C ALA A 136 34.22 -11.14 -9.96
N SER A 137 34.67 -11.89 -8.95
CA SER A 137 36.07 -11.85 -8.47
C SER A 137 37.05 -12.66 -9.32
N LEU A 138 36.56 -13.57 -10.19
CA LEU A 138 37.42 -14.36 -11.08
C LEU A 138 37.99 -13.47 -12.21
N PRO A 139 39.33 -13.31 -12.33
CA PRO A 139 39.96 -12.36 -13.25
C PRO A 139 39.68 -12.61 -14.73
N VAL A 140 39.46 -13.87 -15.11
CA VAL A 140 39.20 -14.28 -16.49
C VAL A 140 37.87 -15.01 -16.51
N GLN A 141 36.93 -14.52 -17.32
CA GLN A 141 35.69 -15.22 -17.62
C GLN A 141 35.86 -15.93 -18.95
N HIS A 142 35.67 -17.26 -18.96
CA HIS A 142 35.55 -17.98 -20.23
C HIS A 142 34.32 -17.50 -21.00
N ALA A 143 34.38 -17.56 -22.34
CA ALA A 143 33.28 -17.21 -23.21
C ALA A 143 32.03 -18.02 -22.84
N LYS A 144 31.00 -17.34 -22.33
CA LYS A 144 29.73 -17.97 -21.97
C LYS A 144 28.89 -18.17 -23.23
N LYS A 145 28.29 -19.35 -23.38
CA LYS A 145 27.27 -19.57 -24.40
C LYS A 145 26.04 -18.75 -24.02
N THR A 146 25.56 -17.93 -24.96
CA THR A 146 24.36 -17.12 -24.77
C THR A 146 23.15 -18.02 -24.50
N ALA A 147 22.30 -17.61 -23.56
CA ALA A 147 21.06 -18.31 -23.28
C ALA A 147 20.14 -18.36 -24.52
N PRO A 148 19.24 -19.36 -24.63
CA PRO A 148 18.26 -19.39 -25.71
C PRO A 148 17.29 -18.19 -25.64
N ALA A 149 16.72 -17.82 -26.79
CA ALA A 149 15.78 -16.70 -26.88
C ALA A 149 14.53 -16.92 -26.01
N GLN A 150 14.16 -15.91 -25.22
CA GLN A 150 12.97 -15.92 -24.37
C GLN A 150 11.84 -15.13 -25.03
N TYR A 151 10.60 -15.60 -24.94
CA TYR A 151 9.43 -14.87 -25.43
C TYR A 151 8.60 -14.34 -24.26
N ILE A 152 8.41 -13.03 -24.19
CA ILE A 152 7.66 -12.35 -23.13
C ILE A 152 6.40 -11.74 -23.74
N ARG A 153 5.25 -11.99 -23.13
CA ARG A 153 3.98 -11.35 -23.49
C ARG A 153 3.79 -10.08 -22.68
N TYR A 154 3.71 -8.94 -23.37
CA TYR A 154 3.58 -7.62 -22.78
C TYR A 154 2.24 -6.99 -23.14
N THR A 155 1.53 -6.50 -22.13
CA THR A 155 0.32 -5.70 -22.27
C THR A 155 0.66 -4.25 -21.95
N PRO A 156 0.63 -3.33 -22.94
CA PRO A 156 0.85 -1.91 -22.68
C PRO A 156 -0.24 -1.33 -21.76
N SER A 157 0.15 -0.47 -20.82
CA SER A 157 -0.80 0.25 -19.95
C SER A 157 -1.53 1.38 -20.68
N GLN A 158 -0.90 1.97 -21.70
CA GLN A 158 -1.47 3.02 -22.53
C GLN A 158 -2.19 2.40 -23.74
N GLN A 159 -3.46 2.01 -23.52
CA GLN A 159 -4.28 1.37 -24.56
C GLN A 159 -5.11 2.37 -25.39
N ALA A 160 -5.24 3.61 -24.91
CA ALA A 160 -5.99 4.66 -25.60
C ALA A 160 -5.15 5.25 -26.73
N GLY A 161 -5.61 5.08 -27.98
CA GLY A 161 -4.93 5.54 -29.18
C GLY A 161 -4.14 4.41 -29.84
N GLY A 162 -4.82 3.60 -30.66
CA GLY A 162 -4.31 2.41 -31.36
C GLY A 162 -3.12 2.61 -32.32
N PHE A 163 -2.36 3.69 -32.16
CA PHE A 163 -1.23 4.06 -33.00
C PHE A 163 0.04 3.24 -32.71
N HIS A 164 0.25 2.81 -31.45
CA HIS A 164 1.50 2.16 -31.07
C HIS A 164 1.50 0.65 -31.26
N THR A 165 0.33 0.00 -31.23
CA THR A 165 0.23 -1.48 -31.23
C THR A 165 -0.56 -2.01 -32.44
N SER A 166 -0.75 -1.20 -33.48
CA SER A 166 -1.44 -1.58 -34.72
C SER A 166 -2.78 -2.30 -34.48
N GLY A 167 -3.55 -1.84 -33.49
CA GLY A 167 -4.83 -2.43 -33.09
C GLY A 167 -4.76 -3.68 -32.19
N ALA A 168 -3.59 -4.25 -31.93
CA ALA A 168 -3.44 -5.37 -31.00
C ALA A 168 -3.40 -4.90 -29.53
N GLN A 169 -3.98 -5.69 -28.63
CA GLN A 169 -3.98 -5.39 -27.19
C GLN A 169 -2.67 -5.79 -26.49
N GLN A 170 -1.90 -6.71 -27.08
CA GLN A 170 -0.71 -7.32 -26.48
C GLN A 170 0.39 -7.47 -27.53
N ARG A 171 1.63 -7.60 -27.07
CA ARG A 171 2.82 -7.84 -27.90
C ARG A 171 3.60 -9.05 -27.38
N ASN A 172 4.11 -9.86 -28.27
CA ASN A 172 5.07 -10.91 -27.94
C ASN A 172 6.48 -10.41 -28.30
N ILE A 173 7.36 -10.30 -27.31
CA ILE A 173 8.71 -9.78 -27.44
C ILE A 173 9.69 -10.95 -27.35
N ARG A 174 10.55 -11.09 -28.36
CA ARG A 174 11.67 -12.03 -28.33
C ARG A 174 12.89 -11.35 -27.73
N LEU A 175 13.26 -11.74 -26.52
CA LEU A 175 14.45 -11.28 -25.81
C LEU A 175 15.61 -12.24 -26.09
N VAL A 176 16.75 -11.70 -26.52
CA VAL A 176 18.00 -12.44 -26.78
C VAL A 176 19.12 -11.71 -26.06
N GLU A 177 19.95 -12.45 -25.32
CA GLU A 177 21.14 -11.90 -24.67
C GLU A 177 22.21 -11.59 -25.73
N GLU A 178 22.74 -10.36 -25.71
CA GLU A 178 23.82 -9.96 -26.60
C GLU A 178 25.12 -10.70 -26.23
N GLN A 179 25.82 -11.22 -27.23
CA GLN A 179 27.07 -11.92 -27.00
C GLN A 179 28.16 -10.93 -26.54
N LYS A 180 28.64 -11.10 -25.31
CA LYS A 180 29.69 -10.27 -24.72
C LYS A 180 31.08 -10.77 -25.13
N ASP A 181 31.94 -9.87 -25.58
CA ASP A 181 33.34 -10.18 -25.91
C ASP A 181 34.15 -10.45 -24.62
N PRO A 182 34.81 -11.61 -24.49
CA PRO A 182 35.64 -11.93 -23.32
C PRO A 182 36.88 -11.04 -23.15
N MET A 183 37.32 -10.33 -24.20
CA MET A 183 38.50 -9.45 -24.17
C MET A 183 38.13 -7.97 -23.99
N GLU A 184 36.84 -7.64 -23.93
CA GLU A 184 36.39 -6.27 -23.72
C GLU A 184 36.63 -5.83 -22.26
N PRO A 185 37.37 -4.72 -22.02
CA PRO A 185 37.60 -4.20 -20.68
C PRO A 185 36.31 -3.58 -20.08
N PRO A 186 36.27 -3.29 -18.76
CA PRO A 186 35.12 -2.61 -18.14
C PRO A 186 34.79 -1.27 -18.83
N ARG A 187 33.54 -1.10 -19.28
CA ARG A 187 33.10 0.07 -20.05
C ARG A 187 33.03 1.36 -19.25
N PHE A 188 32.78 1.30 -17.94
CA PHE A 188 32.55 2.46 -17.08
C PHE A 188 33.51 2.47 -15.89
N GLN A 189 33.92 3.67 -15.48
CA GLN A 189 34.65 3.87 -14.25
C GLN A 189 33.69 3.69 -13.06
N LEU A 190 34.03 2.79 -12.14
CA LEU A 190 33.31 2.63 -10.89
C LEU A 190 33.93 3.58 -9.86
N VAL A 191 33.19 4.62 -9.48
CA VAL A 191 33.55 5.47 -8.35
C VAL A 191 32.92 4.84 -7.11
N PHE A 192 33.77 4.42 -6.16
CA PHE A 192 33.35 3.88 -4.87
C PHE A 192 33.41 4.98 -3.79
#